data_AF-A0A819CYR2-F1
#
_entry.id   AF-A0A819CYR2-F1
#
_cell.length_a   1.000
_cell.length_b   1.000
_cell.length_c   1.000
_cell.angle_alpha   90.00
_cell.angle_beta   90.00
_cell.angle_gamma   90.00
#
_symmetry.space_group_name_H-M   'P 1'
#
loop_
_entity.id
_entity.type
_entity.pdbx_description
1 polymer ?
#
loop_
_entity_poly.entity_id
_entity_poly.type
_entity_poly.pdbx_seq_one_letter_code
_entity_poly.pdbx_strand_id
1 'polypeptide(L)'
;MTLSELEEEARKRKERLMQWKLTKQNQLAKRKEYDEDDDEEKSKDLQEENIEFPKPIFRNYKPSDPAQLSGAIVLPKPKLIDVKSLIDDQIKTSKSSSNENNVNDVTEDVDLLSLAPRKPDWDLKRDVEKKLKRLEKRTTRAIAELTRERLLKEQKQSLAEVVATTSKLNEAAQDDDD
;
A
#
# COMPACT_ATOMS: atom_id res chain seq x y z
N MET A 1 18.54 18.05 -25.48
CA MET A 1 17.35 18.87 -25.77
C MET A 1 17.81 20.06 -26.60
N THR A 2 17.56 20.01 -27.90
CA THR A 2 17.81 21.15 -28.80
C THR A 2 16.67 22.16 -28.64
N LEU A 3 16.93 23.44 -28.94
CA LEU A 3 15.95 24.53 -28.80
C LEU A 3 14.63 24.24 -29.56
N SER A 4 14.72 23.49 -30.66
CA SER A 4 13.58 23.03 -31.46
C SER A 4 12.67 22.04 -30.73
N GLU A 5 13.25 21.10 -29.97
CA GLU A 5 12.50 20.08 -29.24
C GLU A 5 11.73 20.69 -28.06
N LEU A 6 12.33 21.69 -27.41
CA LEU A 6 11.69 22.49 -26.36
C LEU A 6 10.51 23.32 -26.93
N GLU A 7 10.67 23.89 -28.13
CA GLU A 7 9.62 24.65 -28.80
C GLU A 7 8.43 23.77 -29.20
N GLU A 8 8.69 22.56 -29.68
CA GLU A 8 7.66 21.55 -29.97
C GLU A 8 6.92 21.10 -28.72
N GLU A 9 7.63 20.87 -27.61
CA GLU A 9 7.00 20.49 -26.35
C GLU A 9 6.13 21.64 -25.78
N ALA A 10 6.58 22.88 -25.92
CA ALA A 10 5.80 24.06 -25.55
C ALA A 10 4.51 24.19 -26.39
N ARG A 11 4.55 23.89 -27.69
CA ARG A 11 3.35 23.85 -28.55
C ARG A 11 2.40 22.74 -28.14
N LYS A 12 2.89 21.52 -27.91
CA LYS A 12 2.06 20.41 -27.40
C LYS A 12 1.40 20.74 -26.06
N ARG A 13 2.11 21.41 -25.15
CA ARG A 13 1.54 21.90 -23.88
C ARG A 13 0.43 22.93 -24.12
N LYS A 14 0.66 23.88 -25.03
CA LYS A 14 -0.33 24.91 -25.38
C LYS A 14 -1.61 24.30 -25.96
N GLU A 15 -1.48 23.33 -26.86
CA GLU A 15 -2.61 22.60 -27.45
C GLU A 15 -3.39 21.82 -26.39
N ARG A 16 -2.70 21.09 -25.51
CA ARG A 16 -3.34 20.38 -24.38
C ARG A 16 -4.11 21.34 -23.47
N LEU A 17 -3.54 22.52 -23.17
CA LEU A 17 -4.22 23.54 -22.36
C LEU A 17 -5.44 24.13 -23.07
N MET A 18 -5.38 24.32 -24.39
CA MET A 18 -6.51 24.80 -25.19
C MET A 18 -7.66 23.78 -25.19
N GLN A 19 -7.35 22.49 -25.38
CA GLN A 19 -8.35 21.42 -25.28
C GLN A 19 -8.99 21.37 -23.89
N TRP A 20 -8.20 21.50 -22.82
CA TRP A 20 -8.72 21.54 -21.45
C TRP A 20 -9.62 22.75 -21.18
N LYS A 21 -9.29 23.92 -21.73
CA LYS A 21 -10.15 25.11 -21.61
C LYS A 21 -11.49 24.92 -22.33
N LEU A 22 -11.47 24.33 -23.53
CA LEU A 22 -12.68 24.09 -24.32
C LEU A 22 -13.62 23.10 -23.61
N THR A 23 -13.09 22.00 -23.07
CA THR A 23 -13.91 21.03 -22.32
C THR A 23 -14.51 21.65 -21.05
N LYS A 24 -13.76 22.49 -20.34
CA LYS A 24 -14.25 23.21 -19.16
C LYS A 24 -15.35 24.22 -19.52
N GLN A 25 -15.21 24.94 -20.63
CA GLN A 25 -16.23 25.88 -21.10
C GLN A 25 -17.54 25.16 -21.45
N ASN A 26 -17.46 24.03 -22.17
CA ASN A 26 -18.64 23.23 -22.49
C ASN A 26 -19.31 22.65 -21.24
N GLN A 27 -18.55 22.22 -20.23
CA GLN A 27 -19.13 21.78 -18.95
C GLN A 27 -19.87 22.90 -18.21
N LEU A 28 -19.38 24.14 -18.29
CA LEU A 28 -20.04 25.30 -17.69
C LEU A 28 -21.31 25.69 -18.46
N ALA A 29 -21.28 25.65 -19.80
CA ALA A 29 -22.47 25.88 -20.62
C ALA A 29 -23.55 24.83 -20.33
N LYS A 30 -23.15 23.56 -20.20
CA LYS A 30 -24.06 22.46 -19.85
C LYS A 30 -24.62 22.56 -18.43
N ARG A 31 -23.98 23.30 -17.51
CA ARG A 31 -24.56 23.61 -16.20
C ARG A 31 -25.59 24.73 -16.29
N LYS A 32 -25.35 25.74 -17.11
CA LYS A 32 -26.27 26.88 -17.30
C LYS A 32 -27.56 26.48 -18.00
N GLU A 33 -27.49 25.57 -18.98
CA GLU A 33 -28.65 25.05 -19.70
C GLU A 33 -29.64 24.30 -18.77
N TYR A 34 -29.17 23.71 -17.67
CA TYR A 34 -30.03 23.06 -16.68
C TYR A 34 -30.64 24.03 -15.63
N ASP A 35 -30.14 25.26 -15.52
CA ASP A 35 -30.58 26.25 -14.52
C ASP A 35 -31.52 27.32 -15.11
N GLU A 36 -31.72 27.39 -16.45
CA GLU A 36 -32.54 28.43 -17.11
C GLU A 36 -34.01 28.02 -17.40
N ASP A 37 -34.41 26.76 -17.18
CA ASP A 37 -35.76 26.27 -17.51
C ASP A 37 -36.82 26.40 -16.37
N ASP A 38 -36.47 26.87 -15.16
CA ASP A 38 -37.40 26.83 -13.99
C ASP A 38 -37.93 28.21 -13.52
N ASP A 39 -37.47 29.34 -14.07
CA ASP A 39 -37.72 30.68 -13.48
C ASP A 39 -38.55 31.68 -14.32
N GLU A 40 -39.03 31.36 -15.53
CA GLU A 40 -39.75 32.36 -16.38
C GLU A 40 -41.30 32.26 -16.41
N GLU A 41 -41.94 31.24 -15.84
CA GLU A 41 -43.41 31.02 -15.96
C GLU A 41 -44.23 31.36 -14.68
N LYS A 42 -43.74 32.25 -13.80
CA LYS A 42 -44.44 32.55 -12.52
C LYS A 42 -44.57 34.05 -12.18
N SER A 43 -44.99 34.86 -13.13
CA SER A 43 -45.22 36.31 -12.90
C SER A 43 -46.60 36.85 -13.27
N LYS A 44 -47.66 36.04 -13.21
CA LYS A 44 -49.06 36.52 -13.30
C LYS A 44 -49.99 35.70 -12.40
N ASP A 45 -50.24 36.21 -11.19
CA ASP A 45 -51.59 36.45 -10.65
C ASP A 45 -51.53 36.76 -9.15
N LEU A 46 -51.85 38.02 -8.83
CA LEU A 46 -52.13 38.54 -7.49
C LEU A 46 -53.61 38.29 -7.20
N GLN A 47 -53.94 37.28 -6.40
CA GLN A 47 -55.24 37.14 -5.74
C GLN A 47 -55.02 36.74 -4.28
N GLU A 48 -55.52 37.58 -3.36
CA GLU A 48 -55.60 37.35 -1.92
C GLU A 48 -56.66 36.27 -1.62
N GLU A 49 -56.38 35.04 -2.03
CA GLU A 49 -57.04 33.85 -1.49
C GLU A 49 -56.31 33.47 -0.19
N ASN A 50 -56.99 32.82 0.75
CA ASN A 50 -56.41 32.40 2.03
C ASN A 50 -55.33 31.32 1.79
N ILE A 51 -54.11 31.75 1.44
CA ILE A 51 -52.97 30.87 1.25
C ILE A 51 -52.55 30.40 2.64
N GLU A 52 -52.97 29.19 2.99
CA GLU A 52 -52.50 28.54 4.21
C GLU A 52 -50.99 28.25 4.05
N PHE A 53 -50.17 29.18 4.54
CA PHE A 53 -48.73 29.05 4.43
C PHE A 53 -48.25 27.81 5.21
N PRO A 54 -47.31 27.04 4.66
CA PRO A 54 -46.75 25.89 5.36
C PRO A 54 -46.16 26.33 6.70
N LYS A 55 -46.53 25.61 7.77
CA LYS A 55 -46.13 25.95 9.14
C LYS A 55 -44.60 25.92 9.28
N PRO A 56 -43.98 26.95 9.89
CA PRO A 56 -42.53 27.02 10.03
C PRO A 56 -42.02 25.91 10.96
N ILE A 57 -40.93 25.26 10.56
CA ILE A 57 -40.28 24.18 11.31
C ILE A 57 -38.97 24.71 11.90
N PHE A 58 -38.90 24.80 13.23
CA PHE A 58 -37.70 25.29 13.92
C PHE A 58 -36.86 24.13 14.44
N ARG A 59 -35.61 24.06 13.97
CA ARG A 59 -34.64 23.03 14.38
C ARG A 59 -33.84 23.47 15.62
N ASN A 60 -33.38 24.72 15.65
CA ASN A 60 -32.48 25.25 16.68
C ASN A 60 -33.07 26.42 17.50
N TYR A 61 -34.25 26.92 17.16
CA TYR A 61 -34.86 28.08 17.81
C TYR A 61 -36.12 27.69 18.57
N LYS A 62 -36.31 28.28 19.76
CA LYS A 62 -37.56 28.18 20.53
C LYS A 62 -38.24 29.56 20.47
N PRO A 63 -39.42 29.68 19.84
CA PRO A 63 -40.17 30.93 19.84
C PRO A 63 -40.44 31.40 21.26
N SER A 64 -40.28 32.71 21.51
CA SER A 64 -40.51 33.30 22.83
C SER A 64 -41.99 33.23 23.23
N ASP A 65 -42.90 33.42 22.27
CA ASP A 65 -44.35 33.38 22.48
C ASP A 65 -44.99 32.25 21.66
N PRO A 66 -45.32 31.09 22.27
CA PRO A 66 -45.87 29.94 21.55
C PRO A 66 -47.30 30.15 21.03
N ALA A 67 -47.99 31.20 21.50
CA ALA A 67 -49.36 31.53 21.11
C ALA A 67 -49.46 32.18 19.72
N GLN A 68 -48.49 33.02 19.34
CA GLN A 68 -48.44 33.65 18.01
C GLN A 68 -47.97 32.68 16.91
N LEU A 69 -47.25 31.64 17.32
CA LEU A 69 -46.68 30.60 16.47
C LEU A 69 -47.28 29.23 16.80
N SER A 70 -48.58 29.18 17.09
CA SER A 70 -49.31 27.98 17.56
C SER A 70 -49.32 26.80 16.57
N GLY A 71 -48.87 27.01 15.32
CA GLY A 71 -48.62 25.97 14.34
C GLY A 71 -47.16 25.56 14.17
N ALA A 72 -46.21 26.25 14.79
CA ALA A 72 -44.79 26.00 14.57
C ALA A 72 -44.33 24.68 15.20
N ILE A 73 -43.76 23.80 14.37
CA ILE A 73 -43.24 22.50 14.83
C ILE A 73 -41.79 22.72 15.28
N VAL A 74 -41.56 22.69 16.59
CA VAL A 74 -40.20 22.67 17.16
C VAL A 74 -39.75 21.23 17.25
N LEU A 75 -38.70 20.86 16.51
CA LEU A 75 -38.17 19.50 16.58
C LEU A 75 -37.51 19.27 17.96
N PRO A 76 -37.69 18.08 18.56
CA PRO A 76 -36.95 17.74 19.76
C PRO A 76 -35.46 17.71 19.46
N LYS A 77 -34.64 18.24 20.38
CA LYS A 77 -33.18 18.17 20.27
C LYS A 77 -32.77 16.70 20.16
N PRO A 78 -31.88 16.34 19.22
CA PRO A 78 -31.41 14.96 19.12
C PRO A 78 -30.74 14.57 20.44
N LYS A 79 -31.07 13.38 20.95
CA LYS A 79 -30.36 12.80 22.09
C LYS A 79 -28.93 12.53 21.64
N LEU A 80 -27.95 13.01 22.40
CA LEU A 80 -26.56 12.67 22.17
C LEU A 80 -26.41 11.15 22.35
N ILE A 81 -25.67 10.52 21.44
CA ILE A 81 -25.29 9.11 21.58
C ILE A 81 -24.49 8.95 22.86
N ASP A 82 -24.85 7.97 23.68
CA ASP A 82 -24.07 7.65 24.87
C ASP A 82 -22.77 6.96 24.41
N VAL A 83 -21.70 7.75 24.37
CA VAL A 83 -20.37 7.29 23.96
C VAL A 83 -19.88 6.17 24.88
N LYS A 84 -20.32 6.16 26.15
CA LYS A 84 -19.91 5.14 27.12
C LYS A 84 -20.45 3.77 26.75
N SER A 85 -21.74 3.66 26.42
CA SER A 85 -22.33 2.38 26.02
C SER A 85 -21.71 1.85 24.72
N LEU A 86 -21.40 2.73 23.78
CA LEU A 86 -20.73 2.35 22.53
C LEU A 86 -19.32 1.78 22.78
N ILE A 87 -18.56 2.42 23.66
CA ILE A 87 -17.22 1.96 24.06
C ILE A 87 -17.32 0.60 24.76
N ASP A 88 -18.27 0.44 25.67
CA ASP A 88 -18.48 -0.82 26.39
C ASP A 88 -18.85 -1.96 25.44
N ASP A 89 -19.69 -1.70 24.44
CA ASP A 89 -20.08 -2.66 23.43
C ASP A 89 -18.90 -3.02 22.51
N GLN A 90 -18.09 -2.04 22.11
CA GLN A 90 -16.87 -2.29 21.34
C GLN A 90 -15.87 -3.15 22.13
N ILE A 91 -15.68 -2.86 23.42
CA ILE A 91 -14.80 -3.64 24.31
C ILE A 91 -15.33 -5.08 24.45
N LYS A 92 -16.64 -5.27 24.61
CA LYS A 92 -17.25 -6.60 24.66
C LYS A 92 -17.08 -7.35 23.34
N THR A 93 -17.30 -6.69 22.21
CA THR A 93 -17.10 -7.29 20.88
C THR A 93 -15.65 -7.70 20.68
N SER A 94 -14.68 -6.84 21.01
CA SER A 94 -13.25 -7.16 20.92
C SER A 94 -12.84 -8.32 21.85
N LYS A 95 -13.39 -8.38 23.07
CA LYS A 95 -13.15 -9.49 24.00
C LYS A 95 -13.80 -10.80 23.54
N SER A 96 -15.00 -10.74 22.98
CA SER A 96 -15.70 -11.92 22.46
C SER A 96 -15.13 -12.41 21.13
N SER A 97 -14.61 -11.52 20.27
CA SER A 97 -13.93 -11.89 19.03
C SER A 97 -12.53 -12.43 19.30
N SER A 98 -11.91 -12.00 20.40
CA SER A 98 -10.71 -12.63 20.99
C SER A 98 -11.13 -13.89 21.75
N ASN A 99 -11.68 -14.85 21.02
CA ASN A 99 -12.08 -16.14 21.54
C ASN A 99 -10.90 -16.80 22.29
N GLU A 100 -11.15 -17.19 23.53
CA GLU A 100 -10.27 -17.90 24.47
C GLU A 100 -9.66 -19.21 23.93
N ASN A 101 -10.02 -19.63 22.70
CA ASN A 101 -9.50 -20.83 22.03
C ASN A 101 -8.36 -20.55 21.03
N ASN A 102 -7.85 -19.31 20.93
CA ASN A 102 -6.63 -19.01 20.16
C ASN A 102 -5.64 -18.18 21.00
N VAL A 103 -5.30 -18.71 22.18
CA VAL A 103 -4.34 -18.11 23.12
C VAL A 103 -2.89 -18.45 22.74
N ASN A 104 -2.65 -19.21 21.67
CA ASN A 104 -1.33 -19.80 21.40
C ASN A 104 -0.68 -19.45 20.05
N ASP A 105 -1.24 -18.58 19.20
CA ASP A 105 -0.64 -18.31 17.87
C ASP A 105 -0.44 -16.83 17.50
N VAL A 106 -0.87 -15.86 18.33
CA VAL A 106 -0.59 -14.42 18.06
C VAL A 106 -0.34 -13.61 19.34
N THR A 107 0.30 -14.22 20.34
CA THR A 107 1.16 -13.47 21.26
C THR A 107 2.60 -13.63 20.77
N GLU A 108 2.86 -13.20 19.54
CA GLU A 108 4.19 -12.67 19.27
C GLU A 108 4.26 -11.38 20.09
N ASP A 109 4.83 -11.51 21.29
CA ASP A 109 5.25 -10.37 22.09
C ASP A 109 5.93 -9.39 21.14
N VAL A 110 5.27 -8.25 20.89
CA VAL A 110 5.85 -7.21 20.05
C VAL A 110 7.06 -6.70 20.82
N ASP A 111 8.22 -7.25 20.47
CA ASP A 111 9.49 -6.90 21.07
C ASP A 111 9.65 -5.38 21.00
N LEU A 112 9.60 -4.72 22.17
CA LEU A 112 9.65 -3.27 22.31
C LEU A 112 10.94 -2.69 21.73
N LEU A 113 11.98 -3.52 21.55
CA LEU A 113 13.21 -3.17 20.86
C LEU A 113 13.06 -3.08 19.32
N SER A 114 12.09 -3.80 18.75
CA SER A 114 11.77 -3.76 17.31
C SER A 114 10.98 -2.50 16.91
N LEU A 115 10.25 -1.91 17.86
CA LEU A 115 9.44 -0.70 17.68
C LEU A 115 10.26 0.60 17.79
N ALA A 116 11.48 0.52 18.32
CA ALA A 116 12.40 1.65 18.36
C ALA A 116 12.85 2.05 16.93
N PRO A 117 13.17 3.34 16.70
CA PRO A 117 13.71 3.78 15.42
C PRO A 117 14.97 2.98 15.08
N ARG A 118 14.90 2.15 14.03
CA ARG A 118 16.01 1.33 13.56
C ARG A 118 17.13 2.22 12.99
N LYS A 119 18.36 1.70 13.00
CA LYS A 119 19.52 2.37 12.37
C LYS A 119 19.20 2.69 10.90
N PRO A 120 19.63 3.83 10.35
CA PRO A 120 19.36 4.20 8.95
C PRO A 120 19.83 3.13 7.94
N ASP A 121 20.89 2.39 8.25
CA ASP A 121 21.43 1.33 7.39
C ASP A 121 20.71 -0.02 7.50
N TRP A 122 19.66 -0.14 8.33
CA TRP A 122 19.01 -1.42 8.61
C TRP A 122 18.37 -2.04 7.37
N ASP A 123 17.78 -1.18 6.53
CA ASP A 123 17.12 -1.56 5.29
C ASP A 123 18.14 -2.05 4.27
N LEU A 124 19.27 -1.34 4.17
CA LEU A 124 20.40 -1.73 3.33
C LEU A 124 20.94 -3.11 3.74
N LYS A 125 21.11 -3.37 5.03
CA LYS A 125 21.58 -4.67 5.52
C LYS A 125 20.63 -5.80 5.15
N ARG A 126 19.33 -5.62 5.36
CA ARG A 126 18.31 -6.63 5.04
C ARG A 126 18.28 -6.94 3.54
N ASP A 127 18.34 -5.91 2.70
CA ASP A 127 18.24 -6.06 1.25
C ASP A 127 19.53 -6.64 0.64
N VAL A 128 20.69 -6.32 1.22
CA VAL A 128 21.99 -6.90 0.84
C VAL A 128 22.13 -8.34 1.32
N GLU A 129 21.62 -8.68 2.50
CA GLU A 129 21.72 -10.03 3.10
C GLU A 129 21.14 -11.11 2.18
N LYS A 130 19.97 -10.86 1.56
CA LYS A 130 19.37 -11.80 0.60
C LYS A 130 20.25 -12.06 -0.62
N LYS A 131 20.98 -11.03 -1.09
CA LYS A 131 21.91 -11.14 -2.22
C LYS A 131 23.19 -11.87 -1.81
N LEU A 132 23.76 -11.53 -0.65
CA LEU A 132 24.93 -12.20 -0.08
C LEU A 132 24.66 -13.68 0.18
N LYS A 133 23.53 -14.03 0.80
CA LYS A 133 23.16 -15.44 1.05
C LYS A 133 23.10 -16.30 -0.23
N ARG A 134 22.65 -15.70 -1.34
CA ARG A 134 22.66 -16.39 -2.66
C ARG A 134 24.06 -16.54 -3.22
N LEU A 135 24.88 -15.50 -3.08
CA LEU A 135 26.27 -15.51 -3.53
C LEU A 135 27.09 -16.50 -2.71
N GLU A 136 27.03 -16.44 -1.39
CA GLU A 136 27.70 -17.33 -0.43
C GLU A 136 27.45 -18.81 -0.73
N LYS A 137 26.20 -19.20 -1.04
CA LYS A 137 25.89 -20.58 -1.45
C LYS A 137 26.62 -21.02 -2.72
N ARG A 138 26.84 -20.10 -3.66
CA ARG A 138 27.59 -20.40 -4.90
C ARG A 138 29.09 -20.41 -4.61
N THR A 139 29.59 -19.50 -3.79
CA THR A 139 31.00 -19.47 -3.40
C THR A 139 31.38 -20.71 -2.62
N THR A 140 30.57 -21.16 -1.64
CA THR A 140 30.84 -22.40 -0.89
C THR A 140 30.82 -23.62 -1.81
N ARG A 141 29.89 -23.69 -2.77
CA ARG A 141 29.88 -24.76 -3.78
C ARG A 141 31.13 -24.73 -4.66
N ALA A 142 31.52 -23.56 -5.15
CA ALA A 142 32.72 -23.40 -5.97
C ALA A 142 33.99 -23.75 -5.19
N ILE A 143 34.08 -23.34 -3.91
CA ILE A 143 35.18 -23.70 -3.02
C ILE A 143 35.22 -25.22 -2.82
N ALA A 144 34.09 -25.87 -2.57
CA ALA A 144 34.03 -27.33 -2.41
C ALA A 144 34.45 -28.06 -3.69
N GLU A 145 34.02 -27.59 -4.86
CA GLU A 145 34.38 -28.16 -6.16
C GLU A 145 35.88 -28.00 -6.47
N LEU A 146 36.43 -26.80 -6.30
CA LEU A 146 37.87 -26.54 -6.43
C LEU A 146 38.70 -27.38 -5.46
N THR A 147 38.22 -27.56 -4.22
CA THR A 147 38.90 -28.40 -3.22
C THR A 147 38.88 -29.87 -3.63
N ARG A 148 37.74 -30.35 -4.16
CA ARG A 148 37.60 -31.73 -4.67
C ARG A 148 38.51 -32.00 -5.87
N GLU A 149 38.58 -31.07 -6.82
CA GLU A 149 39.49 -31.19 -7.97
C GLU A 149 40.96 -31.22 -7.55
N ARG A 150 41.36 -30.35 -6.60
CA ARG A 150 42.72 -30.34 -6.06
C ARG A 150 43.08 -31.67 -5.42
N LEU A 151 42.21 -32.20 -4.56
CA LEU A 151 42.42 -33.48 -3.89
C LEU A 151 42.49 -34.65 -4.87
N LEU A 152 41.64 -34.66 -5.92
CA LEU A 152 41.69 -35.69 -6.96
C LEU A 152 42.97 -35.63 -7.80
N LYS A 153 43.48 -34.42 -8.10
CA LYS A 153 44.76 -34.26 -8.81
C LYS A 153 45.92 -34.77 -7.97
N GLU A 154 45.96 -34.43 -6.69
CA GLU A 154 46.96 -34.90 -5.75
C GLU A 154 46.94 -36.43 -5.59
N GLN A 155 45.74 -37.02 -5.45
CA GLN A 155 45.58 -38.48 -5.42
C GLN A 155 46.01 -39.16 -6.73
N LYS A 156 45.67 -38.59 -7.90
CA LYS A 156 46.10 -39.15 -9.19
C LYS A 156 47.60 -39.05 -9.41
N GLN A 157 48.23 -37.96 -8.97
CA GLN A 157 49.69 -37.80 -9.03
C GLN A 157 50.37 -38.82 -8.11
N SER A 158 49.91 -38.94 -6.87
CA SER A 158 50.38 -39.96 -5.93
C SER A 158 50.19 -41.39 -6.48
N LEU A 159 49.01 -41.71 -7.05
CA LEU A 159 48.76 -43.02 -7.64
C LEU A 159 49.64 -43.29 -8.87
N ALA A 160 49.81 -42.31 -9.75
CA ALA A 160 50.68 -42.43 -10.93
C ALA A 160 52.15 -42.64 -10.52
N GLU A 161 52.61 -41.99 -9.47
CA GLU A 161 53.95 -42.18 -8.91
C GLU A 161 54.13 -43.58 -8.32
N VAL A 162 53.13 -44.09 -7.59
CA VAL A 162 53.16 -45.47 -7.07
C VAL A 162 53.14 -46.50 -8.21
N VAL A 163 52.32 -46.31 -9.25
CA VAL A 163 52.29 -47.22 -10.41
C VAL A 163 53.59 -47.16 -11.21
N ALA A 164 54.20 -45.97 -11.35
CA ALA A 164 55.49 -45.82 -12.02
C ALA A 164 56.64 -46.47 -11.24
N THR A 165 56.58 -46.47 -9.90
CA THR A 165 57.58 -47.15 -9.07
C THR A 165 57.40 -48.66 -9.06
N THR A 166 56.15 -49.16 -9.00
CA THR A 166 55.89 -50.61 -9.06
C THR A 166 56.19 -51.22 -10.42
N SER A 167 55.88 -50.53 -11.53
CA SER A 167 56.25 -50.98 -12.88
C SER A 167 57.77 -51.07 -13.06
N LYS A 168 58.52 -50.05 -12.63
CA LYS A 168 59.99 -50.08 -12.65
C LYS A 168 60.59 -51.22 -11.83
N LEU A 169 60.01 -51.51 -10.66
CA LEU A 169 60.45 -52.64 -9.83
C LEU A 169 60.18 -53.98 -10.50
N ASN A 170 59.08 -54.11 -11.25
CA ASN A 170 58.73 -55.33 -11.95
C ASN A 170 59.60 -55.57 -13.19
N GLU A 171 59.92 -54.53 -13.96
CA GLU A 171 60.86 -54.61 -15.09
C GLU A 171 62.27 -55.00 -14.63
N ALA A 172 62.76 -54.42 -13.53
CA ALA A 172 64.06 -54.77 -12.96
C ALA A 172 64.14 -56.23 -12.46
N ALA A 173 63.00 -56.84 -12.07
CA ALA A 173 62.95 -58.24 -11.67
C ALA A 173 62.88 -59.22 -12.86
N GLN A 174 62.66 -58.72 -14.08
CA GLN A 174 62.52 -59.52 -15.30
C GLN A 174 63.80 -59.58 -16.16
N ASP A 175 64.77 -58.69 -15.91
CA ASP A 175 66.07 -58.67 -16.58
C ASP A 175 67.16 -59.50 -15.87
N ASP A 176 66.89 -60.10 -14.71
CA ASP A 176 67.86 -60.90 -13.91
C ASP A 176 67.77 -62.43 -14.17
N ASP A 177 66.88 -62.90 -15.06
CA ASP A 177 66.57 -64.33 -15.29
C ASP A 177 66.98 -64.88 -16.68
N ASP A 178 67.79 -64.15 -17.48
CA ASP A 178 68.40 -64.58 -18.76
C ASP A 178 69.94 -64.52 -18.71
#